data_AF-W2SHR2-F1
#
_entry.id   AF-W2SHR2-F1
#
_cell.length_a   1.000
_cell.length_b   1.000
_cell.length_c   1.000
_cell.angle_alpha   90.00
_cell.angle_beta   90.00
_cell.angle_gamma   90.00
#
_symmetry.space_group_name_H-M   'P 1'
#
loop_
_entity.id
_entity.type
_entity.pdbx_description
1 polymer ?
#
loop_
_entity_poly.entity_id
_entity_poly.type
_entity_poly.pdbx_seq_one_letter_code
_entity_poly.pdbx_strand_id
1 'polypeptide(L)'
;MLWNCRPFQKFGYGGFVTLDHREDGTTNMMKNEKLFRVVEPNCFDTKERLKDMDRAKVNVQCLSTVPVMFSYWAKPEHTDEVSRFVNDDLLAQCQMAPDRLIPLGTLPMNDIPRAIQVRSFPRVLLCALHIIPFFLFTSVM
;
A
#
# COMPACT_ATOMS: atom_id res chain seq x y z
N MET A 1 -2.53 -9.83 -3.48
CA MET A 1 -2.49 -10.92 -2.48
C MET A 1 -2.15 -10.42 -1.07
N LEU A 2 -2.10 -9.09 -0.84
CA LEU A 2 -2.17 -8.42 0.47
C LEU A 2 -3.43 -8.74 1.31
N TRP A 3 -4.52 -9.09 0.65
CA TRP A 3 -5.89 -8.98 1.20
C TRP A 3 -6.33 -10.12 2.13
N ASN A 4 -5.68 -11.28 2.07
CA ASN A 4 -6.05 -12.45 2.90
C ASN A 4 -5.15 -12.68 4.12
N CYS A 5 -4.06 -11.92 4.27
CA CYS A 5 -3.12 -12.10 5.38
C CYS A 5 -3.57 -11.26 6.56
N ARG A 6 -4.15 -11.89 7.60
CA ARG A 6 -4.42 -11.26 8.90
C ARG A 6 -3.09 -11.11 9.67
N PRO A 7 -2.44 -9.94 9.72
CA PRO A 7 -1.10 -9.82 10.29
C PRO A 7 -1.12 -10.09 11.81
N PHE A 8 -2.26 -9.87 12.46
CA PHE A 8 -2.54 -10.24 13.84
C PHE A 8 -2.23 -11.72 14.14
N GLN A 9 -2.66 -12.64 13.25
CA GLN A 9 -2.46 -14.08 13.43
C GLN A 9 -0.99 -14.47 13.28
N LYS A 10 -0.20 -13.67 12.54
CA LYS A 10 1.22 -13.93 12.29
C LYS A 10 2.13 -13.38 13.39
N PHE A 11 1.81 -12.18 13.89
CA PHE A 11 2.70 -11.44 14.81
C PHE A 11 2.34 -11.58 16.29
N GLY A 12 1.16 -12.11 16.61
CA GLY A 12 0.70 -12.36 17.97
C GLY A 12 0.25 -11.10 18.73
N TYR A 13 0.11 -9.95 18.07
CA TYR A 13 -0.44 -8.73 18.66
C TYR A 13 -1.23 -7.88 17.66
N GLY A 14 -2.21 -7.12 18.16
CA GLY A 14 -3.15 -6.28 17.39
C GLY A 14 -2.55 -5.00 16.84
N GLY A 15 -3.37 -4.17 16.19
CA GLY A 15 -2.96 -2.85 15.66
C GLY A 15 -2.80 -2.79 14.14
N PHE A 16 -2.69 -3.94 13.48
CA PHE A 16 -2.57 -4.03 12.03
C PHE A 16 -3.92 -3.84 11.32
N VAL A 17 -3.86 -3.35 10.09
CA VAL A 17 -5.04 -3.16 9.25
C VAL A 17 -5.42 -4.49 8.59
N THR A 18 -6.72 -4.75 8.54
CA THR A 18 -7.32 -5.85 7.80
C THR A 18 -8.32 -5.31 6.78
N LEU A 19 -8.60 -6.09 5.76
CA LEU A 19 -9.45 -5.69 4.64
C LEU A 19 -10.62 -6.68 4.59
N ASP A 20 -11.83 -6.14 4.53
CA ASP A 20 -13.07 -6.91 4.53
C ASP A 20 -13.84 -6.58 3.24
N HIS A 21 -13.84 -7.53 2.31
CA HIS A 21 -14.42 -7.37 0.99
C HIS A 21 -15.94 -7.53 1.05
N ARG A 22 -16.66 -6.54 0.53
CA ARG A 22 -18.12 -6.52 0.54
C ARG A 22 -18.67 -7.03 -0.80
N GLU A 23 -19.90 -7.53 -0.76
CA GLU A 23 -20.61 -8.00 -1.95
C GLU A 23 -20.91 -6.87 -2.97
N ASP A 24 -20.94 -5.61 -2.50
CA ASP A 24 -21.09 -4.42 -3.33
C ASP A 24 -19.83 -4.03 -4.14
N GLY A 25 -18.74 -4.80 -4.01
CA GLY A 25 -17.47 -4.57 -4.67
C GLY A 25 -16.54 -3.58 -3.96
N THR A 26 -17.01 -2.90 -2.91
CA THR A 26 -16.15 -2.07 -2.06
C THR A 26 -15.45 -2.90 -1.00
N THR A 27 -14.41 -2.34 -0.37
CA THR A 27 -13.66 -3.02 0.68
C THR A 27 -13.57 -2.15 1.93
N ASN A 28 -13.89 -2.69 3.09
CA ASN A 28 -13.72 -2.02 4.37
C ASN A 28 -12.27 -2.19 4.85
N MET A 29 -11.54 -1.10 5.06
CA MET A 29 -10.31 -1.10 5.84
C MET A 29 -10.66 -1.06 7.32
N MET A 30 -10.29 -2.10 8.05
CA MET A 30 -10.56 -2.27 9.48
C MET A 30 -9.25 -2.16 10.26
N LYS A 31 -9.25 -1.45 11.40
CA LYS A 31 -8.12 -1.38 12.32
C LYS A 31 -8.64 -1.56 13.74
N ASN A 32 -8.12 -2.55 14.48
CA ASN A 32 -8.61 -2.87 15.83
C ASN A 32 -10.14 -3.00 15.88
N GLU A 33 -10.72 -3.76 14.95
CA GLU A 33 -12.17 -4.01 14.84
C GLU A 33 -13.03 -2.77 14.51
N LYS A 34 -12.42 -1.61 14.30
CA LYS A 34 -13.11 -0.39 13.88
C LYS A 34 -12.93 -0.14 12.40
N LEU A 35 -14.00 0.32 11.74
CA LEU A 35 -13.94 0.79 10.37
C LEU A 35 -13.06 2.04 10.30
N PHE A 36 -11.97 1.93 9.54
CA PHE A 36 -11.05 3.04 9.29
C PHE A 36 -11.47 3.81 8.05
N ARG A 37 -11.72 3.12 6.93
CA ARG A 37 -12.12 3.71 5.65
C ARG A 37 -12.75 2.67 4.74
N VAL A 38 -13.79 3.05 3.99
CA VAL A 38 -14.28 2.26 2.85
C VAL A 38 -13.47 2.65 1.61
N VAL A 39 -12.96 1.65 0.89
CA VAL A 39 -12.20 1.85 -0.34
C VAL A 39 -12.91 1.23 -1.53
N GLU A 40 -12.85 1.94 -2.65
CA GLU A 40 -13.41 1.52 -3.94
C GLU A 40 -12.41 0.63 -4.71
N PRO A 41 -12.87 -0.12 -5.73
CA PRO A 41 -12.02 -0.99 -6.54
C PRO A 41 -10.79 -0.30 -7.12
N ASN A 42 -10.88 0.96 -7.55
CA ASN A 42 -9.73 1.71 -8.08
C ASN A 42 -8.56 1.82 -7.09
N CYS A 43 -8.82 1.68 -5.79
CA CYS A 43 -7.78 1.71 -4.77
C CYS A 43 -6.89 0.47 -4.79
N PHE A 44 -7.39 -0.67 -5.28
CA PHE A 44 -6.70 -1.97 -5.19
C PHE A 44 -6.69 -2.82 -6.46
N ASP A 45 -7.58 -2.56 -7.41
CA ASP A 45 -7.61 -3.17 -8.73
C ASP A 45 -6.91 -2.26 -9.74
N THR A 46 -5.77 -2.74 -10.24
CA THR A 46 -4.96 -2.05 -11.23
C THR A 46 -5.71 -1.81 -12.54
N LYS A 47 -6.65 -2.69 -12.94
CA LYS A 47 -7.41 -2.51 -14.18
C LYS A 47 -8.40 -1.36 -14.07
N GLU A 48 -9.15 -1.27 -12.97
CA GLU A 48 -10.06 -0.15 -12.72
C GLU A 48 -9.29 1.17 -12.61
N ARG A 49 -8.13 1.15 -11.94
CA ARG A 49 -7.24 2.31 -11.88
C ARG A 49 -6.78 2.78 -13.26
N LEU A 50 -6.39 1.88 -14.16
CA LEU A 50 -5.97 2.26 -15.51
C LEU A 50 -7.12 2.90 -16.31
N LYS A 51 -8.35 2.42 -16.15
CA LYS A 51 -9.54 3.05 -16.76
C LYS A 51 -9.74 4.46 -16.22
N ASP A 52 -9.60 4.66 -14.90
CA ASP A 52 -9.66 5.99 -14.28
C ASP A 52 -8.58 6.92 -14.82
N MET A 53 -7.35 6.42 -14.95
CA MET A 53 -6.24 7.17 -15.53
C MET A 53 -6.53 7.58 -16.98
N ASP A 54 -7.11 6.69 -17.79
CA ASP A 54 -7.48 7.00 -19.18
C ASP A 54 -8.56 8.07 -19.26
N ARG A 55 -9.60 7.98 -18.42
CA ARG A 55 -10.67 8.99 -18.33
C ARG A 55 -10.12 10.34 -17.90
N ALA A 56 -9.23 10.35 -16.92
CA ALA A 56 -8.58 11.55 -16.40
C ALA A 56 -7.41 12.06 -17.26
N LYS A 57 -7.07 11.36 -18.36
CA LYS A 57 -5.92 11.65 -19.23
C LYS A 57 -4.58 11.70 -18.47
N VAL A 58 -4.41 10.82 -17.49
CA VAL A 58 -3.17 10.63 -16.73
C VAL A 58 -2.30 9.59 -17.42
N ASN A 59 -1.13 10.02 -17.91
CA ASN A 59 -0.22 9.14 -18.61
C ASN A 59 0.52 8.17 -17.67
N VAL A 60 1.07 8.69 -16.57
CA VAL A 60 1.90 7.95 -15.61
C VAL A 60 1.47 8.29 -14.18
N GLN A 61 1.38 7.28 -13.31
CA GLN A 61 1.10 7.43 -11.88
C GLN A 61 2.19 6.74 -11.04
N CYS A 62 2.73 7.47 -10.07
CA CYS A 62 3.57 6.89 -9.02
C CYS A 62 2.69 6.36 -7.89
N LEU A 63 2.75 5.07 -7.61
CA LEU A 63 1.92 4.40 -6.61
C LEU A 63 2.69 4.23 -5.31
N SER A 64 2.07 4.54 -4.17
CA SER A 64 2.61 4.25 -2.85
C SER A 64 1.57 3.57 -1.98
N THR A 65 2.00 2.91 -0.91
CA THR A 65 1.08 2.31 0.08
C THR A 65 0.34 3.37 0.90
N VAL A 66 -0.82 3.01 1.45
CA VAL A 66 -1.59 3.90 2.33
C VAL A 66 -0.84 4.08 3.66
N PRO A 67 -0.71 5.30 4.21
CA PRO A 67 0.14 5.56 5.39
C PRO A 67 -0.19 4.73 6.63
N VAL A 68 -1.44 4.27 6.77
CA VAL A 68 -1.84 3.39 7.87
C VAL A 68 -1.09 2.05 7.87
N MET A 69 -0.56 1.63 6.72
CA MET A 69 0.21 0.39 6.54
C MET A 69 1.67 0.50 7.01
N PHE A 70 2.18 1.71 7.26
CA PHE A 70 3.58 1.93 7.65
C PHE A 70 3.98 1.21 8.95
N SER A 71 3.04 1.02 9.87
CA SER A 71 3.24 0.18 11.07
C SER A 71 4.50 0.52 11.88
N TYR A 72 4.91 1.80 11.95
CA TYR A 72 6.11 2.22 12.69
C TYR A 72 6.00 2.06 14.21
N TRP A 73 4.79 1.84 14.72
CA TRP A 73 4.51 1.51 16.12
C TRP A 73 4.81 0.05 16.46
N ALA A 74 4.94 -0.83 15.45
CA ALA A 74 5.20 -2.25 15.63
C ALA A 74 6.69 -2.52 15.93
N LYS A 75 7.01 -3.77 16.26
CA LYS A 75 8.39 -4.22 16.42
C LYS A 75 9.16 -4.06 15.10
N PRO A 76 10.41 -3.58 15.10
CA PRO A 76 11.23 -3.40 13.89
C PRO A 76 11.25 -4.60 12.94
N GLU A 77 11.34 -5.82 13.47
CA GLU A 77 11.34 -7.07 12.71
C GLU A 77 10.04 -7.22 11.90
N HIS A 78 8.91 -6.86 12.52
CA HIS A 78 7.60 -7.02 11.91
C HIS A 78 7.32 -5.87 10.94
N THR A 79 7.81 -4.66 11.23
CA THR A 79 7.73 -3.53 10.29
C THR A 79 8.55 -3.82 9.02
N ASP A 80 9.71 -4.45 9.14
CA ASP A 80 10.53 -4.90 8.00
C ASP A 80 9.77 -5.92 7.14
N GLU A 81 9.18 -6.94 7.78
CA GLU A 81 8.41 -7.95 7.08
C GLU A 81 7.16 -7.38 6.37
N VAL A 82 6.42 -6.49 7.05
CA VAL A 82 5.28 -5.78 6.45
C VAL A 82 5.74 -4.91 5.28
N SER A 83 6.87 -4.21 5.43
CA SER A 83 7.40 -3.34 4.38
C SER A 83 7.77 -4.13 3.13
N ARG A 84 8.45 -5.28 3.29
CA ARG A 84 8.79 -6.18 2.17
C ARG A 84 7.54 -6.68 1.46
N PHE A 85 6.58 -7.19 2.23
CA PHE A 85 5.34 -7.71 1.68
C PHE A 85 4.55 -6.66 0.88
N VAL A 86 4.44 -5.45 1.42
CA VAL A 86 3.77 -4.33 0.73
C VAL A 86 4.52 -3.94 -0.53
N ASN A 87 5.85 -3.89 -0.49
CA ASN A 87 6.67 -3.55 -1.65
C ASN A 87 6.58 -4.60 -2.77
N ASP A 88 6.54 -5.89 -2.40
CA ASP A 88 6.42 -6.99 -3.36
C ASP A 88 5.06 -6.97 -4.06
N ASP A 89 3.95 -6.77 -3.33
CA ASP A 89 2.62 -6.67 -3.94
C ASP A 89 2.51 -5.40 -4.81
N LEU A 90 3.04 -4.27 -4.35
CA LEU A 90 3.07 -3.02 -5.12
C LEU A 90 3.84 -3.19 -6.43
N LEU A 91 5.01 -3.84 -6.39
CA LEU A 91 5.78 -4.14 -7.58
C LEU A 91 5.01 -5.05 -8.54
N ALA A 92 4.34 -6.09 -8.03
CA ALA A 92 3.52 -6.99 -8.84
C ALA A 92 2.36 -6.25 -9.53
N GLN A 93 1.71 -5.31 -8.83
CA GLN A 93 0.66 -4.48 -9.44
C GLN A 93 1.22 -3.55 -10.53
N CYS A 94 2.33 -2.86 -10.26
CA CYS A 94 2.94 -1.96 -11.24
C CYS A 94 3.44 -2.71 -12.49
N GLN A 95 3.84 -3.97 -12.36
CA GLN A 95 4.24 -4.81 -13.49
C GLN A 95 3.11 -5.10 -14.50
N MET A 96 1.84 -4.86 -14.12
CA MET A 96 0.72 -4.99 -15.07
C MET A 96 0.69 -3.85 -16.10
N ALA A 97 1.29 -2.70 -15.81
CA ALA A 97 1.42 -1.56 -16.73
C ALA A 97 2.71 -0.77 -16.43
N PRO A 98 3.89 -1.37 -16.70
CA PRO A 98 5.18 -0.84 -16.25
C PRO A 98 5.60 0.47 -16.94
N ASP A 99 4.98 0.79 -18.07
CA ASP A 99 5.11 2.04 -18.82
C ASP A 99 4.28 3.18 -18.22
N ARG A 100 3.31 2.85 -17.35
CA ARG A 100 2.35 3.81 -16.76
C ARG A 100 2.38 3.86 -15.24
N LEU A 101 2.87 2.82 -14.57
CA LEU A 101 2.83 2.69 -13.11
C LEU A 101 4.24 2.56 -12.54
N ILE A 102 4.59 3.47 -11.63
CA ILE A 102 5.89 3.51 -10.98
C ILE A 102 5.72 3.18 -9.49
N PRO A 103 6.30 2.09 -8.97
CA PRO A 103 6.15 1.72 -7.56
C PRO A 103 7.03 2.60 -6.66
N LEU A 104 6.41 3.14 -5.61
CA LEU A 104 7.02 3.83 -4.48
C LEU A 104 6.89 3.00 -3.19
N GLY A 105 8.00 2.45 -2.74
CA GLY A 105 8.04 1.51 -1.62
C GLY A 105 8.05 2.19 -0.27
N THR A 106 7.67 1.41 0.74
CA THR A 106 7.78 1.75 2.15
C THR A 106 9.02 1.12 2.78
N LEU A 107 9.55 1.77 3.83
CA LEU A 107 10.68 1.29 4.61
C LEU A 107 10.30 1.21 6.10
N PRO A 108 10.90 0.28 6.87
CA PRO A 108 10.76 0.25 8.32
C PRO A 108 11.56 1.38 8.98
N MET A 109 11.04 2.60 8.94
CA MET A 109 11.73 3.80 9.43
C MET A 109 11.94 3.83 10.96
N ASN A 110 11.35 2.89 11.69
CA ASN A 110 11.61 2.67 13.12
C ASN A 110 12.98 2.01 13.39
N ASP A 111 13.67 1.49 12.36
CA ASP A 111 15.00 0.88 12.46
C ASP A 111 15.83 1.20 11.21
N ILE A 112 16.82 2.09 11.37
CA ILE A 112 17.65 2.60 10.27
C ILE A 112 18.44 1.48 9.58
N PRO A 113 19.18 0.59 10.29
CA PRO A 113 19.83 -0.57 9.67
C PRO A 113 18.89 -1.41 8.79
N ARG A 114 17.68 -1.72 9.27
CA ARG A 114 16.69 -2.49 8.48
C ARG A 114 16.18 -1.70 7.28
N ALA A 115 15.92 -0.40 7.44
CA ALA A 115 15.49 0.46 6.35
C ALA A 115 16.51 0.48 5.20
N ILE A 116 17.81 0.49 5.54
CA ILE A 116 18.89 0.42 4.54
C ILE A 116 18.88 -0.94 3.83
N GLN A 117 18.63 -2.04 4.53
CA GLN A 117 18.55 -3.37 3.91
C GLN A 117 17.38 -3.51 2.94
N VAL A 118 16.19 -2.97 3.27
CA VAL A 118 15.02 -2.99 2.38
C VAL A 118 15.26 -2.14 1.13
N ARG A 119 15.97 -1.01 1.25
CA ARG A 119 16.33 -0.14 0.12
C ARG A 119 17.14 -0.85 -0.97
N SER A 120 17.88 -1.91 -0.65
CA SER A 120 18.70 -2.65 -1.62
C SER A 120 17.86 -3.49 -2.61
N PHE A 121 16.53 -3.55 -2.47
CA PHE A 121 15.68 -4.20 -3.47
C PHE A 121 15.60 -3.36 -4.76
N PRO A 122 16.05 -3.89 -5.91
CA PRO A 122 16.04 -3.14 -7.15
C PRO A 122 14.60 -3.02 -7.66
N ARG A 123 14.24 -1.82 -8.16
CA ARG A 123 13.00 -1.47 -8.90
C ARG A 123 11.88 -0.77 -8.15
N VAL A 124 12.11 -0.28 -6.94
CA VAL A 124 11.12 0.51 -6.20
C VAL A 124 11.73 1.87 -5.83
N LEU A 125 11.15 2.98 -6.34
CA LEU A 125 11.55 4.32 -5.88
C LEU A 125 11.09 4.46 -4.41
N LEU A 126 11.79 5.21 -3.58
CA LEU A 126 11.43 5.32 -2.16
C LEU A 126 10.66 6.60 -1.88
N CYS A 127 9.48 6.48 -1.25
CA CYS A 127 8.73 7.64 -0.79
C CYS A 127 9.28 8.09 0.57
N ALA A 128 10.03 9.19 0.59
CA ALA A 128 10.26 9.94 1.82
C ALA A 128 8.98 10.75 2.13
N LEU A 129 8.53 10.73 3.39
CA LEU A 129 7.25 11.19 3.95
C LEU A 129 6.75 12.62 3.61
N HIS A 130 7.36 13.37 2.69
CA HIS A 130 7.02 14.76 2.36
C HIS A 130 6.22 14.95 1.06
N ILE A 131 5.82 13.90 0.33
CA ILE A 131 5.16 14.01 -1.00
C ILE A 131 3.65 13.68 -0.97
N ILE A 132 3.07 13.42 0.21
CA ILE A 132 1.76 12.77 0.32
C ILE A 132 0.50 13.66 0.10
N PRO A 133 0.49 15.01 0.10
CA PRO A 133 -0.80 15.68 0.10
C PRO A 133 -1.54 15.73 -1.24
N PHE A 134 -0.96 15.35 -2.39
CA PHE A 134 -1.57 15.69 -3.70
C PHE A 134 -2.08 14.53 -4.57
N PHE A 135 -1.63 13.28 -4.37
CA PHE A 135 -1.90 12.20 -5.35
C PHE A 135 -3.02 11.21 -4.99
N LEU A 136 -3.66 11.35 -3.82
CA LEU A 136 -4.74 10.45 -3.39
C LEU A 136 -6.15 11.05 -3.49
N PHE A 137 -6.30 12.29 -3.99
CA PHE A 137 -7.54 13.07 -3.82
C PHE A 137 -8.39 13.31 -5.07
N THR A 138 -8.00 12.85 -6.27
CA THR A 138 -8.73 13.20 -7.50
C THR A 138 -9.86 12.25 -7.93
N SER A 139 -10.27 11.27 -7.11
CA SER A 139 -11.46 10.44 -7.41
C SER A 139 -12.54 10.43 -6.32
N VAL A 140 -12.53 11.40 -5.41
CA VAL A 140 -13.70 11.65 -4.54
C VAL A 140 -14.19 13.07 -4.80
N MET A 141 -14.79 13.27 -5.97
CA MET A 141 -15.74 14.34 -6.26
C MET A 141 -16.77 13.83 -7.26
#